data_AF-A0A392RD35-F1
#
_entry.id   AF-A0A392RD35-F1
#
_cell.length_a   1.000
_cell.length_b   1.000
_cell.length_c   1.000
_cell.angle_alpha   90.00
_cell.angle_beta   90.00
_cell.angle_gamma   90.00
#
_symmetry.space_group_name_H-M   'P 1'
#
loop_
_entity.id
_entity.type
_entity.pdbx_description
1 polymer ?
#
loop_
_entity_poly.entity_id
_entity_poly.type
_entity_poly.pdbx_seq_one_letter_code
_entity_poly.pdbx_strand_id
1 'polypeptide(L)'
;MPPRIAPIPAPIPPNNTDSFLYVHPSEGPNSVTVTPHLTSNNYLAWSRSMRRALGAKNKLAFLDRSFPIPDALDLNRSAWERCNHLVHSWIINSVSESIARTLVFHENTIDAWEDLQERFAKADRIHIVSLRSALH
;
A
#
# COMPACT_ATOMS: atom_id res chain seq x y z
N MET A 1 35.69 29.85 -34.64
CA MET A 1 35.29 29.39 -33.29
C MET A 1 35.10 27.89 -33.34
N PRO A 2 35.63 27.10 -32.41
CA PRO A 2 35.34 25.67 -32.34
C PRO A 2 33.87 25.47 -31.89
N PRO A 3 33.21 24.37 -32.31
CA PRO A 3 31.83 24.08 -31.90
C PRO A 3 31.79 23.77 -30.39
N ARG A 4 30.85 24.41 -29.70
CA ARG A 4 30.59 24.16 -28.27
C ARG A 4 29.98 22.77 -28.11
N ILE A 5 30.79 21.81 -27.68
CA ILE A 5 30.33 20.47 -27.32
C ILE A 5 29.41 20.61 -26.10
N ALA A 6 28.14 20.22 -26.23
CA ALA A 6 27.23 20.17 -25.10
C ALA A 6 27.74 19.14 -24.08
N PRO A 7 27.70 19.42 -22.76
CA PRO A 7 28.04 18.42 -21.76
C PRO A 7 27.18 17.17 -21.97
N ILE A 8 27.82 16.03 -22.13
CA ILE A 8 27.12 14.73 -22.13
C ILE A 8 26.37 14.65 -20.80
N PRO A 9 25.05 14.40 -20.77
CA PRO A 9 24.33 14.23 -19.52
C PRO A 9 24.99 13.09 -18.76
N ALA A 10 25.40 13.34 -17.52
CA ALA A 10 25.93 12.29 -16.66
C ALA A 10 24.92 11.13 -16.61
N PRO A 11 25.37 9.86 -16.63
CA PRO A 11 24.50 8.73 -16.41
C PRO A 11 23.72 8.98 -15.11
N ILE A 12 22.40 9.00 -15.22
CA ILE A 12 21.51 9.11 -14.07
C ILE A 12 21.93 7.97 -13.13
N PRO A 13 22.27 8.24 -11.85
CA PRO A 13 22.67 7.19 -10.93
C PRO A 13 21.62 6.08 -10.96
N PRO A 14 22.01 4.79 -10.92
CA PRO A 14 21.07 3.70 -10.94
C PRO A 14 20.09 3.92 -9.79
N ASN A 15 18.83 4.17 -10.14
CA ASN A 15 17.76 4.27 -9.16
C ASN A 15 17.78 2.94 -8.41
N ASN A 16 17.99 2.95 -7.09
CA ASN A 16 18.08 1.71 -6.31
C ASN A 16 16.72 1.01 -6.37
N THR A 17 16.57 0.06 -7.29
CA THR A 17 15.32 -0.64 -7.56
C THR A 17 14.88 -1.53 -6.40
N ASP A 18 15.81 -1.86 -5.50
CA ASP A 18 15.54 -2.63 -4.29
C ASP A 18 15.08 -1.74 -3.13
N SER A 19 15.09 -0.41 -3.30
CA SER A 19 14.55 0.52 -2.32
C SER A 19 13.03 0.34 -2.19
N PHE A 20 12.53 0.25 -0.97
CA PHE A 20 11.08 0.23 -0.71
C PHE A 20 10.39 1.55 -1.14
N LEU A 21 11.16 2.63 -1.32
CA LEU A 21 10.70 3.93 -1.83
C LEU A 21 10.73 4.05 -3.36
N TYR A 22 11.26 3.04 -4.06
CA TYR A 22 11.24 2.99 -5.51
C TYR A 22 9.84 2.64 -6.01
N VAL A 23 9.36 3.39 -7.01
CA VAL A 23 8.11 3.11 -7.73
C VAL A 23 8.48 2.80 -9.17
N HIS A 24 8.22 1.58 -9.63
CA HIS A 24 8.51 1.21 -11.00
C HIS A 24 7.52 1.90 -11.96
N PRO A 25 7.92 2.32 -13.18
CA PRO A 25 7.01 3.03 -14.10
C PRO A 25 5.73 2.27 -14.48
N SER A 26 5.70 0.95 -14.33
CA SER A 26 4.50 0.13 -14.53
C SER A 26 3.54 0.12 -13.33
N GLU A 27 3.92 0.73 -12.21
CA GLU A 27 3.13 0.75 -10.99
C GLU A 27 2.22 1.97 -10.97
N GLY A 28 0.97 1.74 -11.37
CA GLY A 28 -0.12 2.70 -11.19
C GLY A 28 -1.12 2.25 -10.13
N PRO A 29 -2.16 3.07 -9.87
CA PRO A 29 -3.22 2.77 -8.91
C PRO A 29 -3.96 1.44 -9.14
N ASN A 30 -3.93 0.92 -10.38
CA ASN A 30 -4.59 -0.34 -10.75
C ASN A 30 -3.60 -1.50 -10.97
N SER A 31 -2.32 -1.30 -10.66
CA SER A 31 -1.26 -2.31 -10.93
C SER A 31 -1.25 -3.47 -9.93
N VAL A 32 -2.06 -3.40 -8.88
CA VAL A 32 -2.24 -4.45 -7.88
C VAL A 32 -3.71 -4.84 -7.85
N THR A 33 -3.98 -6.13 -7.98
CA THR A 33 -5.31 -6.71 -7.82
C THR A 33 -5.28 -7.67 -6.64
N VAL A 34 -6.18 -7.47 -5.68
CA VAL A 34 -6.31 -8.31 -4.49
C VAL A 34 -7.65 -9.02 -4.52
N THR A 35 -7.62 -10.34 -4.43
CA THR A 35 -8.82 -11.17 -4.34
C THR A 35 -8.79 -12.01 -3.05
N PRO A 36 -9.92 -12.13 -2.33
CA PRO A 36 -11.18 -11.41 -2.53
C PRO A 36 -11.08 -9.91 -2.16
N HIS A 37 -12.00 -9.07 -2.64
CA HIS A 37 -12.14 -7.70 -2.14
C HIS A 37 -12.67 -7.71 -0.69
N LEU A 38 -12.28 -6.73 0.12
CA LEU A 38 -12.76 -6.62 1.51
C LEU A 38 -14.27 -6.34 1.54
N THR A 39 -14.98 -7.15 2.31
CA THR A 39 -16.37 -6.97 2.71
C THR A 39 -16.43 -6.95 4.25
N SER A 40 -17.63 -7.04 4.83
CA SER A 40 -17.81 -7.03 6.28
C SER A 40 -17.31 -8.28 7.02
N ASN A 41 -17.07 -9.40 6.32
CA ASN A 41 -16.91 -10.72 6.93
C ASN A 41 -15.78 -11.58 6.32
N ASN A 42 -14.77 -10.94 5.73
CA ASN A 42 -13.64 -11.64 5.10
C ASN A 42 -12.28 -10.98 5.37
N TYR A 43 -12.18 -10.15 6.43
CA TYR A 43 -11.00 -9.36 6.73
C TYR A 43 -9.71 -10.19 6.79
N LEU A 44 -9.73 -11.37 7.42
CA LEU A 44 -8.54 -12.22 7.54
C LEU A 44 -8.06 -12.74 6.17
N ALA A 45 -8.99 -13.08 5.28
CA ALA A 45 -8.64 -13.53 3.94
C ALA A 45 -8.09 -12.37 3.10
N TRP A 46 -8.80 -11.24 3.09
CA TRP A 46 -8.39 -10.03 2.38
C TRP A 46 -7.04 -9.50 2.87
N SER A 47 -6.86 -9.34 4.20
CA SER A 47 -5.63 -8.78 4.78
C SER A 47 -4.40 -9.63 4.46
N ARG A 48 -4.54 -10.96 4.43
CA ARG A 48 -3.47 -11.87 3.99
C ARG A 48 -3.15 -11.69 2.50
N SER A 49 -4.16 -11.58 1.65
CA SER A 49 -3.96 -11.36 0.21
C SER A 49 -3.34 -10.00 -0.08
N MET A 50 -3.80 -8.94 0.59
CA MET A 50 -3.23 -7.59 0.49
C MET A 50 -1.76 -7.57 0.92
N ARG A 51 -1.43 -8.13 2.10
CA ARG A 51 -0.03 -8.20 2.56
C ARG A 51 0.89 -8.93 1.57
N ARG A 52 0.42 -10.02 0.95
CA ARG A 52 1.19 -10.71 -0.11
C ARG A 52 1.41 -9.83 -1.34
N ALA A 53 0.36 -9.14 -1.79
CA ALA A 53 0.46 -8.25 -2.94
C ALA A 53 1.46 -7.11 -2.69
N LEU A 54 1.41 -6.47 -1.51
CA LEU A 54 2.39 -5.44 -1.14
C LEU A 54 3.80 -6.00 -0.94
N GLY A 55 3.92 -7.22 -0.42
CA GLY A 55 5.20 -7.91 -0.29
C GLY A 55 5.88 -8.10 -1.64
N ALA A 56 5.12 -8.51 -2.66
CA ALA A 56 5.60 -8.63 -4.03
C ALA A 56 6.05 -7.28 -4.66
N LYS A 57 5.57 -6.15 -4.12
CA LYS A 57 5.96 -4.79 -4.54
C LYS A 57 7.02 -4.14 -3.65
N ASN A 58 7.51 -4.85 -2.63
CA ASN A 58 8.38 -4.30 -1.59
C ASN A 58 7.76 -3.05 -0.90
N LYS A 59 6.47 -3.12 -0.56
CA LYS A 59 5.69 -2.03 0.04
C LYS A 59 5.06 -2.39 1.40
N LEU A 60 5.45 -3.51 2.00
CA LEU A 60 4.90 -3.95 3.29
C LEU A 60 5.18 -2.98 4.45
N ALA A 61 6.31 -2.27 4.42
CA ALA A 61 6.71 -1.33 5.46
C ALA A 61 5.72 -0.16 5.68
N PHE A 62 4.83 0.08 4.72
CA PHE A 62 3.77 1.10 4.84
C PHE A 62 2.60 0.65 5.72
N LEU A 63 2.54 -0.63 6.14
CA LEU A 63 1.43 -1.18 6.94
C LEU A 63 1.75 -1.47 8.41
N ASP A 64 3.02 -1.45 8.82
CA ASP A 64 3.42 -1.94 10.15
C ASP A 64 4.22 -0.93 10.98
N ARG A 65 4.28 0.34 10.54
CA ARG A 65 5.07 1.41 11.18
C ARG A 65 6.56 1.10 11.30
N SER A 66 7.07 0.08 10.61
CA SER A 66 8.52 -0.20 10.58
C SER A 66 9.33 0.96 10.03
N PHE A 67 8.69 1.84 9.25
CA PHE A 67 9.28 3.06 8.74
C PHE A 67 8.47 4.28 9.20
N PRO A 68 9.06 5.19 9.99
CA PRO A 68 8.38 6.39 10.44
C PRO A 68 8.11 7.33 9.26
N ILE A 69 7.10 8.19 9.41
CA ILE A 69 6.83 9.26 8.46
C ILE A 69 8.07 10.18 8.42
N PRO A 70 8.73 10.39 7.27
CA PRO A 70 9.90 11.25 7.18
C PRO A 70 9.56 12.71 7.51
N ASP A 71 10.52 13.42 8.09
CA ASP A 71 10.43 14.86 8.30
C ASP A 71 10.20 15.60 6.97
N ALA A 72 9.54 16.75 7.04
CA ALA A 72 9.23 17.56 5.85
C ALA A 72 10.48 18.00 5.07
N LEU A 73 11.63 18.07 5.73
CA LEU A 73 12.92 18.45 5.12
C LEU A 73 13.75 17.25 4.66
N ASP A 74 13.27 16.01 4.86
CA ASP A 74 13.97 14.80 4.40
C ASP A 74 13.93 14.71 2.87
N LEU A 75 15.08 14.45 2.25
CA LEU A 75 15.21 14.25 0.80
C LEU A 75 14.33 13.10 0.28
N ASN A 76 14.02 12.12 1.13
CA ASN A 76 13.16 10.99 0.82
C ASN A 76 11.67 11.29 0.99
N ARG A 77 11.29 12.44 1.55
CA ARG A 77 9.89 12.80 1.84
C ARG A 77 8.99 12.64 0.62
N SER A 78 9.39 13.22 -0.50
CA SER A 78 8.60 13.16 -1.74
C SER A 78 8.46 11.73 -2.28
N ALA A 79 9.48 10.89 -2.15
CA ALA A 79 9.45 9.50 -2.59
C ALA A 79 8.55 8.65 -1.70
N TRP A 80 8.62 8.89 -0.40
CA TRP A 80 7.74 8.28 0.59
C TRP A 80 6.28 8.65 0.34
N GLU A 81 5.96 9.92 0.11
CA GLU A 81 4.58 10.38 -0.16
C GLU A 81 4.01 9.72 -1.43
N ARG A 82 4.80 9.63 -2.51
CA ARG A 82 4.38 8.92 -3.72
C ARG A 82 4.04 7.46 -3.44
N CYS A 83 4.90 6.77 -2.68
CA CYS A 83 4.64 5.39 -2.30
C CYS A 83 3.41 5.26 -1.40
N ASN A 84 3.25 6.15 -0.41
CA ASN A 84 2.09 6.19 0.46
C ASN A 84 0.79 6.37 -0.35
N HIS A 85 0.71 7.34 -1.25
CA HIS A 85 -0.48 7.53 -2.10
C HIS A 85 -0.77 6.32 -2.98
N LEU A 86 0.28 5.69 -3.51
CA LEU A 86 0.13 4.51 -4.36
C LEU A 86 -0.39 3.31 -3.57
N VAL A 87 0.20 3.01 -2.41
CA VAL A 87 -0.27 1.92 -1.54
C VAL A 87 -1.69 2.18 -1.07
N HIS A 88 -2.00 3.43 -0.69
CA HIS A 88 -3.36 3.80 -0.29
C HIS A 88 -4.37 3.54 -1.41
N SER A 89 -4.03 3.88 -2.66
CA SER A 89 -4.88 3.60 -3.82
C SER A 89 -5.13 2.10 -4.04
N TRP A 90 -4.11 1.25 -3.82
CA TRP A 90 -4.27 -0.20 -3.90
C TRP A 90 -5.20 -0.74 -2.83
N ILE A 91 -5.14 -0.18 -1.61
CA ILE A 91 -6.08 -0.52 -0.54
C ILE A 91 -7.49 -0.12 -0.94
N ILE A 92 -7.73 1.12 -1.34
CA ILE A 92 -9.05 1.62 -1.77
C ILE A 92 -9.63 0.75 -2.89
N ASN A 93 -8.82 0.39 -3.89
CA ASN A 93 -9.26 -0.42 -5.02
C ASN A 93 -9.52 -1.89 -4.67
N SER A 94 -9.11 -2.34 -3.48
CA SER A 94 -9.27 -3.72 -3.01
C SER A 94 -10.42 -3.93 -2.03
N VAL A 95 -11.20 -2.89 -1.72
CA VAL A 95 -12.32 -2.97 -0.78
C VAL A 95 -13.65 -2.76 -1.50
N SER A 96 -14.77 -3.08 -0.84
CA SER A 96 -16.10 -2.75 -1.37
C SER A 96 -16.30 -1.24 -1.42
N GLU A 97 -17.16 -0.77 -2.33
CA GLU A 97 -17.35 0.67 -2.53
C GLU A 97 -17.83 1.41 -1.26
N SER A 98 -18.66 0.76 -0.44
CA SER A 98 -19.08 1.30 0.86
C SER A 98 -17.91 1.56 1.82
N ILE A 99 -16.88 0.70 1.80
CA ILE A 99 -15.68 0.83 2.62
C ILE A 99 -14.74 1.88 2.01
N ALA A 100 -14.56 1.85 0.69
CA ALA A 100 -13.73 2.81 -0.06
C ALA A 100 -14.12 4.27 0.23
N ARG A 101 -15.43 4.56 0.30
CA ARG A 101 -15.96 5.90 0.64
C ARG A 101 -15.54 6.40 2.01
N THR A 102 -15.32 5.51 2.97
CA THR A 102 -14.82 5.90 4.30
C THR A 102 -13.30 6.04 4.31
N LEU A 103 -12.61 5.33 3.42
CA LEU A 103 -11.16 5.25 3.41
C LEU A 103 -10.49 6.46 2.75
N VAL A 104 -11.16 7.10 1.78
CA VAL A 104 -10.66 8.26 1.04
C VAL A 104 -10.28 9.46 1.93
N PHE A 105 -10.80 9.52 3.15
CA PHE A 105 -10.54 10.60 4.10
C PHE A 105 -9.27 10.42 4.92
N HIS A 106 -8.62 9.26 4.85
CA HIS A 106 -7.34 9.02 5.52
C HIS A 106 -6.18 9.59 4.71
N GLU A 107 -5.32 10.37 5.36
CA GLU A 107 -4.14 10.96 4.71
C GLU A 107 -3.01 9.93 4.55
N ASN A 108 -2.87 9.01 5.50
CA ASN A 108 -1.84 7.98 5.49
C ASN A 108 -2.40 6.58 5.29
N THR A 109 -1.64 5.76 4.56
CA THR A 109 -1.93 4.34 4.35
C THR A 109 -2.05 3.58 5.65
N ILE A 110 -1.19 3.89 6.64
CA ILE A 110 -1.18 3.21 7.93
C ILE A 110 -2.48 3.45 8.70
N ASP A 111 -2.98 4.69 8.67
CA ASP A 111 -4.21 5.07 9.37
C ASP A 111 -5.42 4.36 8.74
N ALA A 112 -5.48 4.34 7.41
CA ALA A 112 -6.47 3.56 6.67
C ALA A 112 -6.41 2.06 6.98
N TRP A 113 -5.21 1.48 7.04
CA TRP A 113 -5.02 0.07 7.36
C TRP A 113 -5.48 -0.26 8.79
N GLU A 114 -5.14 0.59 9.77
CA GLU A 114 -5.53 0.42 11.16
C GLU A 114 -7.05 0.55 11.36
N ASP A 115 -7.71 1.51 10.71
CA ASP A 115 -9.18 1.64 10.71
C ASP A 115 -9.86 0.36 10.22
N LEU A 116 -9.40 -0.19 9.09
CA LEU A 116 -9.94 -1.45 8.55
C LEU A 116 -9.71 -2.61 9.53
N GLN A 117 -8.53 -2.68 10.15
CA GLN A 117 -8.21 -3.70 11.13
C GLN A 117 -9.13 -3.61 12.36
N GLU A 118 -9.33 -2.42 12.90
CA GLU A 118 -10.18 -2.22 14.09
C GLU A 118 -11.64 -2.57 13.81
N ARG A 119 -12.16 -2.13 12.65
CA ARG A 119 -13.56 -2.30 12.27
C ARG A 119 -13.92 -3.75 11.92
N PHE A 120 -13.06 -4.45 11.18
CA PHE A 120 -13.45 -5.73 10.57
C PHE A 120 -12.74 -6.95 11.17
N ALA A 121 -11.60 -6.81 11.86
CA ALA A 121 -10.88 -7.99 12.38
C ALA A 121 -11.62 -8.72 13.51
N LYS A 122 -12.33 -7.98 14.39
CA LYS A 122 -13.09 -8.58 15.50
C LYS A 122 -14.32 -9.34 14.99
N ALA A 123 -15.10 -8.72 14.10
CA ALA A 123 -16.30 -9.31 13.52
C ALA A 123 -15.98 -10.59 12.73
N ASP A 124 -14.90 -10.58 11.94
CA ASP A 124 -14.48 -11.73 11.15
C ASP A 124 -14.05 -12.92 12.02
N ARG A 125 -13.34 -12.67 13.13
CA ARG A 125 -12.97 -13.73 14.10
C ARG A 125 -14.20 -14.42 14.69
N ILE A 126 -15.22 -13.64 15.08
CA ILE A 126 -16.47 -14.19 15.64
C ILE A 126 -17.17 -15.05 14.59
N HIS A 127 -17.26 -14.57 13.36
CA HIS A 127 -17.89 -15.29 12.25
C HIS A 127 -17.18 -16.62 11.92
N ILE A 128 -15.84 -16.64 11.89
CA ILE A 128 -15.07 -17.86 11.68
C ILE A 128 -15.32 -18.88 12.81
N VAL A 129 -15.40 -18.43 14.06
CA VAL A 129 -15.68 -19.31 15.20
C VAL A 129 -17.10 -19.87 15.11
N SER A 130 -18.10 -19.06 14.80
CA SER A 130 -19.49 -19.53 14.67
C SER A 130 -19.68 -20.54 13.53
N LEU A 131 -19.00 -20.33 12.40
CA LEU A 131 -19.03 -21.27 11.28
C LEU A 131 -18.37 -22.60 11.65
N ARG A 132 -17.27 -22.57 12.42
CA ARG A 132 -16.63 -23.80 12.90
C ARG A 132 -17.49 -24.55 13.90
N SER A 133 -18.14 -23.86 14.84
CA SER A 133 -19.02 -24.52 15.83
C SER A 133 -20.27 -25.13 15.21
N ALA A 134 -20.77 -24.60 14.09
CA ALA A 134 -21.95 -25.15 13.40
C ALA A 134 -21.66 -26.42 12.59
N LEU A 135 -20.38 -26.79 12.43
CA LEU A 135 -19.94 -28.02 11.76
C LEU A 135 -19.69 -29.18 12.76
N HIS A 136 -19.95 -28.95 14.05
CA HIS A 136 -19.86 -29.92 15.14
C HIS A 136 -21.22 -30.08 15.83
#